data_AF-X1PR89-F1
#
_entry.id   AF-X1PR89-F1
#
_cell.length_a   1.000
_cell.length_b   1.000
_cell.length_c   1.000
_cell.angle_alpha   90.00
_cell.angle_beta   90.00
_cell.angle_gamma   90.00
#
_symmetry.space_group_name_H-M   'P 1'
#
loop_
_entity.id
_entity.type
_entity.pdbx_description
1 polymer ?
#
loop_
_entity_poly.entity_id
_entity_poly.type
_entity_poly.pdbx_seq_one_letter_code
_entity_poly.pdbx_strand_id
1 'polypeptide(L)'
;AMFIILRYIWNIVCSSLKKRILVVDEAWWIMQSEDGASFLYGICKRARKYWLGVSTITQDVSDFMKSSYGQPIITNSSLQLLMKQSPAIIDVVKKTFNLTDQEKYLLLESAVGEGVFFAGQKHIAIKITASYTEDQIITTSPEQVLAIRRAKKIIS
;
A
#
# COMPACT_ATOMS: atom_id res chain seq x y z
N ALA A 1 -2.50 12.56 14.72
CA ALA A 1 -2.04 13.52 13.67
C ALA A 1 -2.49 13.13 12.27
N MET A 2 -2.19 11.91 11.79
CA MET A 2 -2.51 11.45 10.43
C MET A 2 -4.01 11.55 10.05
N PHE A 3 -4.92 11.20 10.96
CA PHE A 3 -6.37 11.32 10.74
C PHE A 3 -6.83 12.76 10.45
N ILE A 4 -6.27 13.74 11.15
CA ILE A 4 -6.60 15.17 10.97
C ILE A 4 -6.13 15.64 9.58
N ILE A 5 -4.92 15.24 9.18
CA ILE A 5 -4.37 15.54 7.86
C ILE A 5 -5.25 14.93 6.77
N LEU A 6 -5.65 13.66 6.91
CA LEU A 6 -6.53 12.99 5.96
C LEU A 6 -7.89 13.72 5.84
N ARG A 7 -8.47 14.16 6.96
CA ARG A 7 -9.71 14.96 6.95
C ARG A 7 -9.53 16.29 6.23
N TYR A 8 -8.43 16.98 6.47
CA TYR A 8 -8.11 18.24 5.79
C TYR A 8 -7.98 18.06 4.27
N ILE A 9 -7.22 17.04 3.84
CA ILE A 9 -7.07 16.70 2.41
C ILE A 9 -8.42 16.35 1.80
N TRP A 10 -9.25 15.56 2.49
CA TRP A 10 -10.58 15.20 2.02
C TRP A 10 -11.47 16.42 1.78
N ASN A 11 -11.42 17.42 2.67
CA ASN A 11 -12.15 18.67 2.49
C ASN A 11 -11.68 19.44 1.23
N ILE A 12 -10.38 19.46 0.95
CA ILE A 12 -9.82 20.07 -0.28
C ILE A 12 -10.24 19.30 -1.55
N VAL A 13 -10.33 17.97 -1.47
CA VAL A 13 -10.85 17.15 -2.58
C VAL A 13 -12.31 17.48 -2.84
N CYS A 14 -13.11 17.64 -1.80
CA CYS A 14 -14.53 17.95 -1.95
C CYS A 14 -14.80 19.38 -2.44
N SER A 15 -13.88 20.32 -2.21
CA SER A 15 -14.07 21.74 -2.60
C SER A 15 -13.81 22.02 -4.08
N SER A 16 -13.08 21.16 -4.79
CA SER A 16 -12.74 21.38 -6.20
C SER A 16 -12.62 20.06 -6.97
N LEU A 17 -13.43 19.92 -8.02
CA LEU A 17 -13.45 18.72 -8.85
C LEU A 17 -12.26 18.72 -9.82
N LYS A 18 -11.21 17.97 -9.48
CA LYS A 18 -10.00 17.82 -10.29
C LYS A 18 -9.45 16.40 -10.15
N LYS A 19 -8.79 15.89 -11.19
CA LYS A 19 -8.11 14.59 -11.19
C LYS A 19 -6.96 14.60 -10.18
N ARG A 20 -6.97 13.69 -9.21
CA ARG A 20 -5.94 13.56 -8.16
C ARG A 20 -5.75 12.10 -7.76
N ILE A 21 -4.59 11.82 -7.16
CA ILE A 21 -4.34 10.57 -6.44
C ILE A 21 -4.02 10.92 -4.99
N LEU A 22 -4.73 10.28 -4.07
CA LEU A 22 -4.43 10.29 -2.65
C LEU A 22 -3.69 9.01 -2.31
N VAL A 23 -2.42 9.14 -1.95
CA VAL A 23 -1.61 8.05 -1.43
C VAL A 23 -1.58 8.15 0.08
N VAL A 24 -2.03 7.09 0.76
CA VAL A 24 -1.99 6.97 2.21
C VAL A 24 -0.96 5.91 2.55
N ASP A 25 0.24 6.36 2.86
CA ASP A 25 1.33 5.50 3.34
C ASP A 25 1.16 5.17 4.83
N GLU A 26 1.61 3.99 5.22
CA GLU A 26 1.43 3.43 6.58
C GLU A 26 -0.02 3.55 7.08
N ALA A 27 -0.97 3.19 6.21
CA ALA A 27 -2.39 3.37 6.46
C ALA A 27 -2.91 2.60 7.69
N TRP A 28 -2.15 1.61 8.20
CA TRP A 28 -2.47 0.87 9.42
C TRP A 28 -2.68 1.78 10.64
N TRP A 29 -1.98 2.92 10.74
CA TRP A 29 -2.20 3.89 11.82
C TRP A 29 -3.64 4.42 11.87
N ILE A 30 -4.28 4.57 10.72
CA ILE A 30 -5.67 5.02 10.62
C ILE A 30 -6.63 3.88 10.99
N MET A 31 -6.26 2.65 10.63
CA MET A 31 -7.05 1.44 10.85
C MET A 31 -7.15 1.02 12.33
N GLN A 32 -6.25 1.50 13.20
CA GLN A 32 -6.26 1.18 14.64
C GLN A 32 -7.51 1.69 15.39
N SER A 33 -8.18 2.73 14.86
CA SER A 33 -9.39 3.28 15.47
C SER A 33 -10.59 3.03 14.58
N GLU A 34 -11.74 2.75 15.17
CA GLU A 34 -12.97 2.50 14.43
C GLU A 34 -13.38 3.73 13.59
N ASP A 35 -13.33 4.92 14.18
CA ASP A 35 -13.62 6.18 13.48
C ASP A 35 -12.67 6.42 12.30
N GLY A 36 -11.37 6.15 12.49
CA GLY A 36 -10.36 6.28 11.44
C GLY A 36 -10.62 5.31 10.28
N ALA A 37 -10.84 4.04 10.60
CA ALA A 37 -11.11 2.99 9.63
C ALA A 37 -12.41 3.27 8.84
N SER A 38 -13.48 3.66 9.54
CA SER A 38 -14.76 4.05 8.95
C SER A 38 -14.62 5.27 8.03
N PHE A 39 -13.82 6.25 8.43
CA PHE A 39 -13.56 7.44 7.62
C PHE A 39 -12.78 7.12 6.34
N LEU A 40 -11.69 6.33 6.44
CA LEU A 40 -10.91 5.90 5.28
C LEU A 40 -11.79 5.10 4.30
N TYR A 41 -12.59 4.17 4.82
CA TYR A 41 -13.57 3.44 4.02
C TYR A 41 -14.58 4.38 3.32
N GLY A 42 -15.09 5.38 4.04
CA GLY A 42 -15.97 6.40 3.49
C GLY A 42 -15.33 7.25 2.40
N ILE A 43 -14.01 7.49 2.46
CA ILE A 43 -13.26 8.11 1.37
C ILE A 43 -13.22 7.17 0.17
N CYS A 44 -12.79 5.92 0.35
CA CYS A 44 -12.68 4.93 -0.73
C CYS A 44 -14.00 4.75 -1.50
N LYS A 45 -15.15 4.73 -0.81
CA LYS A 45 -16.47 4.62 -1.47
C LYS A 45 -16.84 5.86 -2.31
N ARG A 46 -16.41 7.05 -1.90
CA ARG A 46 -16.82 8.32 -2.52
C ARG A 46 -15.79 8.86 -3.51
N ALA A 47 -14.55 8.42 -3.45
CA ALA A 47 -13.42 8.96 -4.21
C ALA A 47 -13.72 9.12 -5.72
N ARG A 48 -14.38 8.13 -6.33
CA ARG A 48 -14.77 8.15 -7.75
C ARG A 48 -15.66 9.35 -8.13
N LYS A 49 -16.57 9.78 -7.25
CA LYS A 49 -17.42 10.96 -7.48
C LYS A 49 -16.60 12.25 -7.59
N TYR A 50 -15.40 12.27 -7.02
CA TYR A 50 -14.53 13.44 -6.94
C TYR A 50 -13.30 13.34 -7.85
N TRP A 51 -13.27 12.43 -8.83
CA TRP A 51 -12.10 12.15 -9.67
C TRP A 51 -10.81 11.85 -8.87
N LEU A 52 -10.99 11.25 -7.69
CA LEU A 52 -9.90 10.88 -6.81
C LEU A 52 -9.62 9.37 -6.94
N GLY A 53 -8.37 9.03 -7.25
CA GLY A 53 -7.83 7.69 -6.99
C GLY A 53 -7.30 7.61 -5.56
N VAL A 54 -7.53 6.50 -4.86
CA VAL A 54 -7.01 6.28 -3.50
C VAL A 54 -6.13 5.04 -3.53
N SER A 55 -4.90 5.19 -3.01
CA SER A 55 -3.94 4.11 -2.87
C SER A 55 -3.49 4.03 -1.42
N THR A 56 -3.84 2.94 -0.76
CA THR A 56 -3.38 2.64 0.61
C THR A 56 -2.17 1.73 0.55
N ILE A 57 -1.12 2.10 1.27
CA ILE A 57 0.12 1.31 1.37
C ILE A 57 0.28 0.93 2.84
N THR A 58 0.58 -0.34 3.10
CA THR A 58 0.84 -0.86 4.44
C THR A 58 1.81 -2.04 4.37
N GLN A 59 2.65 -2.16 5.40
CA GLN A 59 3.52 -3.33 5.58
C GLN A 59 2.78 -4.48 6.27
N ASP A 60 1.81 -4.14 7.15
CA ASP A 60 0.98 -5.11 7.84
C ASP A 60 -0.44 -5.08 7.28
N VAL A 61 -0.79 -6.12 6.53
CA VAL A 61 -2.15 -6.32 6.00
C VAL A 61 -3.10 -6.82 7.08
N SER A 62 -2.60 -7.38 8.18
CA SER A 62 -3.41 -7.96 9.26
C SER A 62 -4.28 -6.91 9.94
N ASP A 63 -3.86 -5.65 10.00
CA ASP A 63 -4.65 -4.56 10.56
C ASP A 63 -5.90 -4.26 9.74
N PHE A 64 -5.80 -4.35 8.42
CA PHE A 64 -6.96 -4.26 7.53
C PHE A 64 -7.86 -5.49 7.67
N MET A 65 -7.28 -6.66 7.95
CA MET A 65 -8.03 -7.90 8.09
C MET A 65 -8.83 -8.02 9.37
N LYS A 66 -8.33 -7.43 10.46
CA LYS A 66 -9.02 -7.41 11.76
C LYS A 66 -10.15 -6.39 11.80
N SER A 67 -10.12 -5.39 10.92
CA SER A 67 -11.11 -4.31 10.86
C SER A 67 -12.32 -4.67 10.00
N SER A 68 -13.53 -4.42 10.51
CA SER A 68 -14.79 -4.54 9.75
C SER A 68 -14.83 -3.63 8.52
N TYR A 69 -14.05 -2.54 8.51
CA TYR A 69 -13.94 -1.60 7.40
C TYR A 69 -12.77 -1.92 6.46
N GLY A 70 -11.74 -2.61 6.94
CA GLY A 70 -10.54 -2.89 6.16
C GLY A 70 -10.75 -3.91 5.05
N GLN A 71 -11.48 -5.01 5.33
CA GLN A 71 -11.80 -6.01 4.31
C GLN A 71 -12.61 -5.41 3.12
N PRO A 72 -13.61 -4.53 3.33
CA PRO A 72 -14.23 -3.78 2.25
C PRO A 72 -13.28 -2.83 1.49
N ILE A 73 -12.30 -2.21 2.14
CA ILE A 73 -11.31 -1.35 1.45
C ILE A 73 -10.49 -2.19 0.47
N ILE A 74 -10.01 -3.36 0.92
CA ILE A 74 -9.25 -4.29 0.09
C ILE A 74 -10.10 -4.78 -1.07
N THR A 75 -11.25 -5.40 -0.79
CA THR A 75 -12.08 -6.08 -1.81
C THR A 75 -12.67 -5.14 -2.86
N ASN A 76 -12.87 -3.86 -2.55
CA ASN A 76 -13.35 -2.86 -3.52
C ASN A 76 -12.23 -2.15 -4.28
N SER A 77 -10.96 -2.44 -3.97
CA SER A 77 -9.83 -1.86 -4.70
C SER A 77 -9.72 -2.51 -6.07
N SER A 78 -9.75 -1.69 -7.13
CA SER A 78 -9.67 -2.18 -8.51
C SER A 78 -8.30 -2.77 -8.87
N LEU A 79 -7.26 -2.28 -8.19
CA LEU A 79 -5.88 -2.72 -8.33
C LEU A 79 -5.36 -3.07 -6.93
N GLN A 80 -4.64 -4.18 -6.82
CA GLN A 80 -3.95 -4.56 -5.60
C GLN A 80 -2.55 -5.05 -5.97
N LEU A 81 -1.58 -4.85 -5.09
CA LEU A 81 -0.22 -5.35 -5.25
C LEU A 81 0.19 -5.98 -3.93
N LEU A 82 0.41 -7.29 -3.96
CA LEU A 82 0.94 -8.04 -2.82
C LEU A 82 2.40 -8.35 -3.08
N MET A 83 3.28 -7.83 -2.24
CA MET A 83 4.69 -8.18 -2.22
C MET A 83 4.92 -9.40 -1.31
N LYS A 84 6.17 -9.82 -1.14
CA LYS A 84 6.55 -10.90 -0.22
C LYS A 84 5.81 -10.83 1.12
N GLN A 85 5.21 -11.94 1.55
CA GLN A 85 4.47 -12.06 2.81
C GLN A 85 5.18 -13.00 3.80
N SER A 86 4.91 -12.84 5.09
CA SER A 86 5.46 -13.76 6.10
C SER A 86 4.63 -15.05 6.19
N PRO A 87 5.26 -16.20 6.53
CA PRO A 87 4.54 -17.46 6.74
C PRO A 87 3.43 -17.39 7.80
N ALA A 88 3.55 -16.49 8.78
CA ALA A 88 2.58 -16.36 9.87
C ALA A 88 1.23 -15.81 9.42
N ILE A 89 1.20 -14.99 8.36
CA ILE A 89 -0.04 -14.33 7.89
C ILE A 89 -0.55 -14.88 6.56
N ILE A 90 0.24 -15.73 5.88
CA ILE A 90 -0.02 -16.12 4.48
C ILE A 90 -1.38 -16.78 4.28
N ASP A 91 -1.87 -17.56 5.24
CA ASP A 91 -3.18 -18.22 5.14
C ASP A 91 -4.33 -17.23 5.23
N VAL A 92 -4.17 -16.18 6.05
CA VAL A 92 -5.13 -15.07 6.13
C VAL A 92 -5.11 -14.30 4.80
N VAL A 93 -3.93 -14.00 4.27
CA VAL A 93 -3.77 -13.33 2.98
C VAL A 93 -4.41 -14.16 1.86
N LYS A 94 -4.13 -15.47 1.81
CA LYS A 94 -4.72 -16.40 0.84
C LYS A 94 -6.24 -16.31 0.84
N LYS A 95 -6.86 -16.41 2.02
CA LYS A 95 -8.32 -16.36 2.15
C LYS A 95 -8.90 -15.00 1.74
N THR A 96 -8.22 -13.92 2.08
CA THR A 96 -8.69 -12.55 1.85
C THR A 96 -8.68 -12.18 0.38
N PHE A 97 -7.55 -12.46 -0.27
CA PHE A 97 -7.30 -12.09 -1.66
C PHE A 97 -7.70 -13.22 -2.62
N ASN A 98 -8.32 -14.27 -2.09
CA ASN A 98 -8.77 -15.44 -2.82
C ASN A 98 -7.65 -16.05 -3.69
N LEU A 99 -6.47 -16.21 -3.08
CA LEU A 99 -5.28 -16.72 -3.75
C LEU A 99 -5.37 -18.23 -3.95
N THR A 100 -4.82 -18.67 -5.07
CA THR A 100 -4.48 -20.08 -5.30
C THR A 100 -3.32 -20.51 -4.39
N ASP A 101 -3.15 -21.82 -4.23
CA ASP A 101 -1.97 -22.34 -3.52
C ASP A 101 -0.67 -21.93 -4.20
N GLN A 102 -0.63 -21.92 -5.54
CA GLN A 102 0.52 -21.48 -6.32
C GLN A 102 0.89 -20.01 -6.03
N GLU A 103 -0.10 -19.10 -5.99
CA GLU A 103 0.14 -17.69 -5.66
C GLU A 103 0.59 -17.50 -4.22
N LYS A 104 0.05 -18.30 -3.29
CA LYS A 104 0.54 -18.33 -1.90
C LYS A 104 2.01 -18.72 -1.84
N TYR A 105 2.43 -19.78 -2.54
CA TYR A 105 3.83 -20.20 -2.55
C TYR A 105 4.73 -19.16 -3.20
N LEU A 106 4.28 -18.56 -4.31
CA LEU A 106 4.99 -17.46 -4.96
C LEU A 106 5.24 -16.31 -3.97
N LEU A 107 4.23 -15.85 -3.22
CA LEU A 107 4.40 -14.75 -2.25
C LEU A 107 5.32 -15.10 -1.07
N LEU A 108 5.47 -16.37 -0.71
CA LEU A 108 6.41 -16.81 0.33
C LEU A 108 7.86 -16.81 -0.17
N GLU A 109 8.06 -17.21 -1.43
CA GLU A 109 9.37 -17.38 -2.04
C GLU A 109 9.88 -16.11 -2.74
N SER A 110 9.01 -15.14 -3.04
CA SER A 110 9.35 -13.87 -3.69
C SER A 110 10.56 -13.18 -3.07
N ALA A 111 11.42 -12.64 -3.92
CA ALA A 111 12.47 -11.71 -3.52
C ALA A 111 11.92 -10.30 -3.25
N VAL A 112 12.77 -9.42 -2.72
CA VAL A 112 12.44 -7.99 -2.61
C VAL A 112 12.16 -7.44 -4.00
N GLY A 113 11.03 -6.74 -4.17
CA GLY A 113 10.58 -6.24 -5.48
C GLY A 113 9.74 -7.23 -6.28
N GLU A 114 9.55 -8.46 -5.83
CA GLU A 114 8.68 -9.45 -6.48
C GLU A 114 7.36 -9.64 -5.73
N GLY A 115 6.29 -9.95 -6.46
CA GLY A 115 4.95 -10.07 -5.89
C GLY A 115 3.90 -10.48 -6.91
N VAL A 116 2.63 -10.36 -6.50
CA VAL A 116 1.45 -10.61 -7.32
C VAL A 116 0.68 -9.31 -7.48
N PHE A 117 0.38 -8.96 -8.73
CA PHE A 117 -0.44 -7.83 -9.10
C PHE A 117 -1.84 -8.29 -9.51
N PHE A 118 -2.85 -7.64 -8.93
CA PHE A 118 -4.27 -7.94 -9.13
C PHE A 118 -4.90 -6.81 -9.92
N ALA A 119 -5.57 -7.14 -11.02
CA ALA A 119 -6.38 -6.24 -11.80
C ALA A 119 -7.76 -6.86 -12.02
N GLY A 120 -8.70 -6.53 -11.12
CA GLY A 120 -9.98 -7.24 -11.04
C GLY A 120 -9.76 -8.72 -10.72
N GLN A 121 -10.16 -9.61 -11.64
CA GLN A 121 -10.01 -11.06 -11.47
C GLN A 121 -8.69 -11.62 -12.03
N LYS A 122 -7.85 -10.78 -12.65
CA LYS A 122 -6.58 -11.21 -13.22
C LYS A 122 -5.49 -11.07 -12.17
N HIS A 123 -4.74 -12.15 -11.94
CA HIS A 123 -3.58 -12.18 -11.06
C HIS A 123 -2.34 -12.44 -11.90
N ILE A 124 -1.30 -11.62 -11.74
CA ILE A 124 -0.10 -11.67 -12.56
C ILE A 124 1.12 -11.55 -11.64
N ALA A 125 2.08 -12.46 -11.76
CA ALA A 125 3.37 -12.33 -11.09
C ALA A 125 4.13 -11.12 -11.67
N ILE A 126 4.63 -10.26 -10.79
CA ILE A 126 5.35 -9.04 -11.17
C ILE A 126 6.69 -8.95 -10.47
N LYS A 127 7.67 -8.39 -11.18
CA LYS A 127 8.97 -7.98 -10.64
C LYS A 127 9.18 -6.51 -10.91
N ILE A 128 9.28 -5.73 -9.85
CA ILE A 128 9.52 -4.29 -9.89
C ILE A 128 11.02 -4.07 -9.82
N THR A 129 11.58 -3.49 -10.88
CA THR A 129 12.98 -3.07 -10.93
C THR A 129 13.04 -1.56 -10.84
N ALA A 130 13.69 -1.03 -9.79
CA ALA A 130 13.97 0.40 -9.72
C ALA A 130 14.99 0.79 -10.80
N SER A 131 14.81 1.96 -11.42
CA SER A 131 15.88 2.53 -12.24
C SER A 131 17.05 2.93 -11.33
N TYR A 132 18.28 2.86 -11.85
CA TYR A 132 19.49 3.24 -11.11
C TYR A 132 19.39 4.66 -10.52
N THR A 133 18.70 5.57 -11.20
CA THR A 133 18.45 6.95 -10.76
C THR A 133 17.45 7.07 -9.61
N GLU A 134 16.41 6.23 -9.58
CA GLU A 134 15.41 6.24 -8.50
C GLU A 134 15.95 5.58 -7.23
N ASP A 135 16.76 4.53 -7.38
CA ASP A 135 17.36 3.79 -6.26
C ASP A 135 18.29 4.68 -5.42
N GLN A 136 19.04 5.58 -6.06
CA GLN A 136 19.89 6.56 -5.37
C GLN A 136 19.12 7.63 -4.58
N ILE A 137 17.86 7.89 -4.94
CA ILE A 137 17.04 8.95 -4.33
C ILE A 137 16.14 8.39 -3.22
N ILE A 138 15.65 7.16 -3.39
CA ILE A 138 14.55 6.59 -2.57
C ILE A 138 15.06 5.61 -1.51
N THR A 139 16.32 5.15 -1.58
CA THR A 139 16.79 4.13 -0.64
C THR A 139 16.67 4.55 0.82
N THR A 140 15.87 3.77 1.56
CA THR A 140 15.71 3.84 3.01
C THR A 140 16.56 2.79 3.74
N SER A 141 17.32 1.97 3.00
CA SER A 141 18.27 1.01 3.56
C SER A 141 19.33 1.77 4.37
N PRO A 142 19.45 1.54 5.69
CA PRO A 142 20.44 2.23 6.51
C PRO A 142 21.86 2.06 5.98
N GLU A 143 22.18 0.88 5.46
CA GLU A 143 23.47 0.51 4.89
C GLU A 143 23.79 1.29 3.61
N GLN A 144 22.82 1.40 2.69
CA GLN A 144 22.98 2.18 1.46
C GLN A 144 23.02 3.68 1.75
N VAL A 145 22.21 4.18 2.68
CA VAL A 145 22.27 5.59 3.14
C VAL A 145 23.63 5.90 3.77
N LEU A 146 24.18 4.99 4.58
CA LEU A 146 25.53 5.11 5.16
C LEU A 146 26.62 5.09 4.08
N ALA A 147 26.50 4.22 3.08
CA ALA A 147 27.44 4.15 1.96
C ALA A 147 27.42 5.45 1.14
N ILE A 148 26.23 5.98 0.82
CA ILE A 148 26.05 7.25 0.10
C ILE A 148 26.63 8.42 0.92
N ARG A 149 26.39 8.46 2.23
CA ARG A 149 26.98 9.48 3.12
C ARG A 149 28.51 9.40 3.18
N ARG A 150 29.08 8.19 3.23
CA ARG A 150 30.54 7.98 3.19
C ARG A 150 31.13 8.45 1.86
N ALA A 151 30.50 8.11 0.74
CA ALA A 151 30.93 8.54 -0.59
C ALA A 151 30.91 10.06 -0.75
N LYS A 152 29.86 10.76 -0.25
CA LYS A 152 29.79 12.22 -0.29
C LYS A 152 30.86 12.92 0.56
N LYS A 153 31.31 12.29 1.66
CA LYS A 153 32.34 12.84 2.57
C LYS A 153 33.76 12.75 2.02
N ILE A 154 34.00 11.92 1.01
CA ILE A 154 35.31 11.76 0.34
C ILE A 154 35.48 12.80 -0.78
N ILE A 155 34.37 13.35 -1.28
CA ILE A 155 34.34 14.32 -2.39
C ILE A 155 34.26 15.78 -1.88
N SER A 156 33.94 15.98 -0.60
CA SER A 156 33.97 17.28 0.09
C SER A 156 35.28 17.51 0.83
#